data_AF-A0A3M7AP84-F1
#
_entry.id   AF-A0A3M7AP84-F1
#
_cell.length_a   1.000
_cell.length_b   1.000
_cell.length_c   1.000
_cell.angle_alpha   90.00
_cell.angle_beta   90.00
_cell.angle_gamma   90.00
#
_symmetry.space_group_name_H-M   'P 1'
#
loop_
_entity.id
_entity.type
_entity.pdbx_description
1 polymer ?
#
loop_
_entity_poly.entity_id
_entity_poly.type
_entity_poly.pdbx_seq_one_letter_code
_entity_poly.pdbx_strand_id
1 'polypeptide(L)'
;MGGQITIGRQSQLEYWPGPALDTEGWVRKAREYYDLAVSLLRQALAGATRPPTSSLPEDASPQTVIAAQAAPLPTTDSDELVAATAILCVYEFLDASGSEWSRHLDGAKTLFEVAKDKMMPLAMPPSMADNFTYSLSGPVNQLSPAARLTQGRKAVFWNFARQDMLSAFINNTSTRLDTSDLAMWRNAGLKLTPEGLVCPSNTDHPDYTPENAMPEDLISNALIWLLMKLVNFISAGDDLPEGISPLGLGVRQRELLEYWEGLDRQLRVWYEGLPDTFHSAAVRPAEVKGGIAEKWFPRPMCASIMQSYHFARIQLLHNKPHMSTAVPFSARDCALSEPHPSPGISLAARHASYASILQLSRSHAKEIVAIGAGRSDEGTRIHSVQPLWTAGLVLGISEDDDEVSEETEGWRRSIISQLRGIERDMGWAAEYRVESLLHLWGLPPDWGIED
;
A
#
# COMPACT_ATOMS: atom_id res chain seq x y z
N MET A 1 -27.64 3.33 -11.39
CA MET A 1 -27.77 2.38 -12.51
C MET A 1 -26.77 1.26 -12.31
N GLY A 2 -27.26 0.01 -12.31
CA GLY A 2 -26.50 -1.17 -11.92
C GLY A 2 -25.36 -1.48 -12.89
N GLY A 3 -24.19 -1.80 -12.33
CA GLY A 3 -23.16 -2.53 -13.03
C GLY A 3 -23.61 -3.98 -13.18
N GLN A 4 -24.64 -4.20 -14.00
CA GLN A 4 -24.78 -5.50 -14.63
C GLN A 4 -23.54 -5.68 -15.49
N ILE A 5 -22.80 -6.76 -15.27
CA ILE A 5 -21.99 -7.40 -16.30
C ILE A 5 -22.91 -7.49 -17.51
N THR A 6 -22.75 -6.56 -18.44
CA THR A 6 -23.56 -6.52 -19.64
C THR A 6 -23.06 -7.68 -20.48
N ILE A 7 -23.93 -8.64 -20.76
CA ILE A 7 -23.67 -9.84 -21.59
C ILE A 7 -23.00 -9.47 -22.93
N GLY A 8 -23.11 -8.21 -23.38
CA GLY A 8 -22.51 -7.70 -24.60
C GLY A 8 -21.03 -7.26 -24.56
N ARG A 9 -20.28 -7.50 -23.48
CA ARG A 9 -18.84 -7.13 -23.40
C ARG A 9 -17.87 -8.29 -23.19
N GLN A 10 -18.28 -9.53 -23.47
CA GLN A 10 -17.33 -10.64 -23.50
C GLN A 10 -16.38 -10.46 -24.69
N SER A 11 -15.09 -10.28 -24.40
CA SER A 11 -14.08 -10.23 -25.45
C SER A 11 -14.12 -11.54 -26.24
N GLN A 12 -13.92 -11.50 -27.58
CA GLN A 12 -13.78 -12.74 -28.36
C GLN A 12 -12.56 -13.59 -27.93
N LEU A 13 -11.68 -13.04 -27.09
CA LEU A 13 -10.55 -13.71 -26.46
C LEU A 13 -10.86 -14.27 -25.07
N GLU A 14 -12.02 -13.95 -24.48
CA GLU A 14 -12.50 -14.45 -23.18
C GLU A 14 -13.38 -15.70 -23.35
N TYR A 15 -12.96 -16.62 -24.23
CA TYR A 15 -13.60 -17.93 -24.33
C TYR A 15 -12.79 -18.95 -23.53
N TRP A 16 -13.39 -19.48 -22.47
CA TRP A 16 -12.85 -20.66 -21.82
C TRP A 16 -13.00 -21.85 -22.78
N PRO A 17 -11.92 -22.53 -23.19
CA PRO A 17 -11.97 -23.59 -24.19
C PRO A 17 -12.62 -24.88 -23.67
N GLY A 18 -12.79 -25.01 -22.35
CA GLY A 18 -13.44 -26.16 -21.70
C GLY A 18 -14.95 -25.99 -21.56
N PRO A 19 -15.63 -26.99 -20.96
CA PRO A 19 -17.05 -26.88 -20.65
C PRO A 19 -17.31 -25.68 -19.74
N ALA A 20 -18.52 -25.12 -19.83
CA ALA A 20 -18.94 -24.06 -18.91
C ALA A 20 -18.87 -24.58 -17.47
N LEU A 21 -18.23 -23.81 -16.60
CA LEU A 21 -18.08 -24.13 -15.17
C LEU A 21 -19.02 -23.25 -14.35
N ASP A 22 -19.60 -23.84 -13.31
CA ASP A 22 -20.27 -23.10 -12.24
C ASP A 22 -19.22 -22.51 -11.27
N THR A 23 -19.68 -21.78 -10.26
CA THR A 23 -18.79 -21.14 -9.28
C THR A 23 -17.88 -22.16 -8.59
N GLU A 24 -18.41 -23.32 -8.20
CA GLU A 24 -17.61 -24.36 -7.55
C GLU A 24 -16.56 -24.97 -8.51
N GLY A 25 -16.93 -25.14 -9.78
CA GLY A 25 -16.03 -25.57 -10.85
C GLY A 25 -14.86 -24.60 -11.05
N TRP A 26 -15.12 -23.28 -11.04
CA TRP A 26 -14.07 -22.26 -11.14
C TRP A 26 -13.15 -22.27 -9.91
N VAL A 27 -13.69 -22.42 -8.70
CA VAL A 27 -12.90 -22.54 -7.47
C VAL A 27 -11.99 -23.77 -7.52
N ARG A 28 -12.54 -24.92 -7.97
CA ARG A 28 -11.76 -26.16 -8.14
C ARG A 28 -10.63 -25.97 -9.16
N LYS A 29 -10.93 -25.33 -10.29
CA LYS A 29 -9.93 -25.04 -11.34
C LYS A 29 -8.82 -24.13 -10.83
N ALA A 30 -9.17 -23.09 -10.08
CA ALA A 30 -8.20 -22.18 -9.50
C ALA A 30 -7.25 -22.91 -8.53
N ARG A 31 -7.79 -23.81 -7.68
CA ARG A 31 -6.99 -24.66 -6.80
C ARG A 31 -6.03 -25.59 -7.56
N GLU A 32 -6.51 -26.25 -8.62
CA GLU A 32 -5.67 -27.13 -9.45
C GLU A 32 -4.44 -26.39 -10.04
N TYR A 33 -4.66 -25.20 -10.60
CA TYR A 33 -3.56 -24.40 -11.17
C TYR A 33 -2.64 -23.83 -10.10
N TYR A 34 -3.19 -23.45 -8.95
CA TYR A 34 -2.41 -23.00 -7.80
C TYR A 34 -1.48 -24.12 -7.30
N ASP A 35 -2.00 -25.33 -7.07
CA ASP A 35 -1.22 -26.49 -6.61
C ASP A 35 -0.11 -26.85 -7.61
N LEU A 36 -0.43 -26.81 -8.91
CA LEU A 36 0.55 -27.01 -9.98
C LEU A 36 1.64 -25.95 -9.95
N ALA A 37 1.29 -24.67 -9.81
CA ALA A 37 2.24 -23.57 -9.77
C ALA A 37 3.18 -23.67 -8.56
N VAL A 38 2.66 -23.96 -7.37
CA VAL A 38 3.46 -24.18 -6.15
C VAL A 38 4.39 -25.39 -6.32
N SER A 39 3.92 -26.48 -6.91
CA SER A 39 4.75 -27.65 -7.20
C SER A 39 5.91 -27.30 -8.14
N LEU A 40 5.64 -26.58 -9.23
CA LEU A 40 6.66 -26.15 -10.19
C LEU A 40 7.66 -25.19 -9.56
N LEU A 41 7.19 -24.24 -8.73
CA LEU A 41 8.05 -23.32 -7.99
C LEU A 41 9.01 -24.07 -7.06
N ARG A 42 8.50 -25.02 -6.27
CA ARG A 42 9.33 -25.83 -5.35
C ARG A 42 10.40 -26.64 -6.09
N GLN A 43 10.07 -27.21 -7.25
CA GLN A 43 11.02 -27.97 -8.07
C GLN A 43 12.09 -27.07 -8.67
N ALA A 44 11.72 -25.89 -9.16
CA ALA A 44 12.65 -24.89 -9.67
C ALA A 44 13.64 -24.45 -8.58
N LEU A 45 13.15 -24.18 -7.36
CA LEU A 45 13.98 -23.83 -6.20
C LEU A 45 14.93 -24.95 -5.77
N ALA A 46 14.53 -26.21 -5.94
CA ALA A 46 15.36 -27.38 -5.67
C ALA A 46 16.43 -27.65 -6.74
N GLY A 47 16.49 -26.85 -7.82
CA GLY A 47 17.37 -27.09 -8.95
C GLY A 47 17.02 -28.36 -9.72
N ALA A 48 15.79 -28.86 -9.60
CA ALA A 48 15.34 -30.04 -10.31
C ALA A 48 15.25 -29.73 -11.82
N THR A 49 15.75 -30.63 -12.66
CA THR A 49 15.66 -30.48 -14.12
C THR A 49 14.25 -30.80 -14.66
N ARG A 50 13.43 -31.54 -13.90
CA ARG A 50 11.97 -31.77 -14.10
C ARG A 50 11.41 -32.73 -13.04
N PRO A 51 10.09 -32.74 -12.75
CA PRO A 51 9.44 -33.89 -12.15
C PRO A 51 9.09 -34.96 -13.22
N PRO A 52 9.14 -36.26 -12.89
CA PRO A 52 8.45 -37.27 -13.69
C PRO A 52 6.94 -37.05 -13.49
N THR A 53 6.24 -36.65 -14.56
CA THR A 53 4.77 -36.54 -14.64
C THR A 53 4.11 -35.84 -13.44
N SER A 54 4.17 -34.50 -13.38
CA SER A 54 3.09 -33.77 -12.70
C SER A 54 1.82 -34.01 -13.51
N SER A 55 0.76 -34.52 -12.88
CA SER A 55 -0.56 -34.67 -13.47
C SER A 55 -1.08 -33.28 -13.83
N LEU A 56 -0.79 -32.84 -15.06
CA LEU A 56 -1.39 -31.64 -15.62
C LEU A 56 -2.91 -31.78 -15.54
N PRO A 57 -3.66 -30.70 -15.27
CA PRO A 57 -5.12 -30.74 -15.29
C PRO A 57 -5.62 -31.41 -16.57
N GLU A 58 -6.66 -32.25 -16.50
CA GLU A 58 -7.14 -33.03 -17.66
C GLU A 58 -7.53 -32.14 -18.85
N ASP A 59 -7.95 -30.90 -18.59
CA ASP A 59 -8.32 -29.91 -19.60
C ASP A 59 -7.19 -28.94 -19.99
N ALA A 60 -5.94 -29.22 -19.59
CA ALA A 60 -4.82 -28.35 -19.93
C ALA A 60 -4.71 -28.20 -21.45
N SER A 61 -4.66 -26.94 -21.93
CA SER A 61 -4.58 -26.70 -23.37
C SER A 61 -3.35 -27.40 -23.96
N PRO A 62 -3.39 -27.86 -25.22
CA PRO A 62 -2.23 -28.47 -25.87
C PRO A 62 -0.98 -27.57 -25.78
N GLN A 63 -1.16 -26.25 -25.81
CA GLN A 63 -0.08 -25.27 -25.64
C GLN A 63 0.47 -25.24 -24.21
N THR A 64 -0.38 -25.32 -23.19
CA THR A 64 0.03 -25.42 -21.78
C THR A 64 0.79 -26.72 -21.53
N VAL A 65 0.32 -27.83 -22.12
CA VAL A 65 0.98 -29.13 -22.06
C VAL A 65 2.35 -29.06 -22.76
N ILE A 66 2.43 -28.51 -23.97
CA ILE A 66 3.69 -28.36 -24.70
C ILE A 66 4.66 -27.43 -23.95
N ALA A 67 4.21 -26.28 -23.45
CA ALA A 67 5.04 -25.34 -22.70
C ALA A 67 5.58 -25.97 -21.41
N ALA A 68 4.71 -26.66 -20.66
CA ALA A 68 5.10 -27.42 -19.46
C ALA A 68 6.01 -28.61 -19.77
N GLN A 69 5.98 -29.12 -21.01
CA GLN A 69 6.76 -30.28 -21.43
C GLN A 69 8.05 -29.96 -22.20
N ALA A 70 8.21 -28.77 -22.76
CA ALA A 70 9.31 -28.42 -23.65
C ALA A 70 10.34 -27.45 -23.05
N ALA A 71 9.96 -26.61 -22.09
CA ALA A 71 10.87 -25.63 -21.49
C ALA A 71 11.52 -26.15 -20.18
N PRO A 72 12.83 -25.91 -19.95
CA PRO A 72 13.46 -26.18 -18.65
C PRO A 72 12.83 -25.30 -17.56
N LEU A 73 12.83 -25.79 -16.31
CA LEU A 73 12.35 -25.01 -15.17
C LEU A 73 13.19 -23.72 -15.01
N PRO A 74 12.56 -22.58 -14.68
CA PRO A 74 13.26 -21.33 -14.49
C PRO A 74 14.21 -21.41 -13.29
N THR A 75 15.37 -20.78 -13.42
CA THR A 75 16.38 -20.72 -12.35
C THR A 75 16.04 -19.61 -11.33
N THR A 76 16.70 -19.62 -10.17
CA THR A 76 16.47 -18.64 -9.09
C THR A 76 16.67 -17.17 -9.49
N ASP A 77 17.39 -16.93 -10.58
CA ASP A 77 17.71 -15.64 -11.15
C ASP A 77 16.79 -15.23 -12.31
N SER A 78 15.86 -16.08 -12.73
CA SER A 78 14.94 -15.79 -13.84
C SER A 78 13.81 -14.85 -13.42
N ASP A 79 13.43 -13.95 -14.32
CA ASP A 79 12.32 -13.01 -14.12
C ASP A 79 10.98 -13.76 -13.98
N GLU A 80 10.84 -14.91 -14.63
CA GLU A 80 9.68 -15.79 -14.56
C GLU A 80 9.47 -16.39 -13.16
N LEU A 81 10.53 -16.86 -12.50
CA LEU A 81 10.40 -17.42 -11.14
C LEU A 81 10.02 -16.35 -10.12
N VAL A 82 10.63 -15.17 -10.25
CA VAL A 82 10.35 -14.00 -9.42
C VAL A 82 8.90 -13.52 -9.64
N ALA A 83 8.44 -13.45 -10.89
CA ALA A 83 7.07 -13.11 -11.22
C ALA A 83 6.05 -14.16 -10.73
N ALA A 84 6.35 -15.46 -10.89
CA ALA A 84 5.49 -16.54 -10.40
C ALA A 84 5.31 -16.46 -8.88
N THR A 85 6.38 -16.17 -8.14
CA THR A 85 6.32 -16.00 -6.67
C THR A 85 5.43 -14.82 -6.29
N ALA A 86 5.55 -13.68 -6.98
CA ALA A 86 4.69 -12.52 -6.73
C ALA A 86 3.21 -12.80 -7.05
N ILE A 87 2.91 -13.52 -8.14
CA ILE A 87 1.54 -13.93 -8.49
C ILE A 87 0.96 -14.85 -7.41
N LEU A 88 1.73 -15.82 -6.92
CA LEU A 88 1.30 -16.71 -5.83
C LEU A 88 1.04 -15.93 -4.53
N CYS A 89 1.84 -14.89 -4.23
CA CYS A 89 1.58 -14.01 -3.09
C CYS A 89 0.23 -13.26 -3.25
N VAL A 90 -0.09 -12.76 -4.46
CA VAL A 90 -1.38 -12.12 -4.73
C VAL A 90 -2.53 -13.12 -4.57
N TYR A 91 -2.35 -14.37 -4.99
CA TYR A 91 -3.37 -15.41 -4.87
C TYR A 91 -3.71 -15.70 -3.39
N GLU A 92 -2.70 -15.81 -2.52
CA GLU A 92 -2.94 -15.91 -1.07
C GLU A 92 -3.63 -14.67 -0.50
N PHE A 93 -3.22 -13.49 -0.97
CA PHE A 93 -3.78 -12.25 -0.49
C PHE A 93 -5.28 -12.13 -0.84
N LEU A 94 -5.66 -12.62 -2.03
CA LEU A 94 -7.04 -12.68 -2.49
C LEU A 94 -7.93 -13.51 -1.56
N ASP A 95 -7.42 -14.61 -1.00
CA ASP A 95 -8.13 -15.50 -0.08
C ASP A 95 -8.01 -15.08 1.40
N ALA A 96 -7.34 -13.95 1.68
CA ALA A 96 -7.02 -13.48 3.04
C ALA A 96 -6.37 -14.55 3.94
N SER A 97 -5.55 -15.42 3.38
CA SER A 97 -4.86 -16.52 4.07
C SER A 97 -3.67 -16.03 4.91
N GLY A 98 -3.92 -15.18 5.90
CA GLY A 98 -2.93 -14.32 6.57
C GLY A 98 -1.56 -14.96 6.87
N SER A 99 -1.51 -16.17 7.43
CA SER A 99 -0.24 -16.87 7.73
C SER A 99 0.48 -17.40 6.48
N GLU A 100 -0.26 -17.89 5.49
CA GLU A 100 0.29 -18.40 4.22
C GLU A 100 0.80 -17.23 3.36
N TRP A 101 0.01 -16.16 3.26
CA TRP A 101 0.39 -14.93 2.58
C TRP A 101 1.70 -14.35 3.14
N SER A 102 1.82 -14.22 4.46
CA SER A 102 3.03 -13.69 5.11
C SER A 102 4.26 -14.56 4.79
N ARG A 103 4.11 -15.89 4.82
CA ARG A 103 5.22 -16.82 4.51
C ARG A 103 5.65 -16.75 3.06
N HIS A 104 4.72 -16.58 2.12
CA HIS A 104 5.06 -16.38 0.72
C HIS A 104 5.76 -15.05 0.48
N LEU A 105 5.39 -13.98 1.21
CA LEU A 105 6.13 -12.72 1.17
C LEU A 105 7.57 -12.87 1.69
N ASP A 106 7.79 -13.63 2.77
CA ASP A 106 9.15 -13.93 3.26
C ASP A 106 9.97 -14.64 2.18
N GLY A 107 9.39 -15.68 1.55
CA GLY A 107 10.04 -16.41 0.45
C GLY A 107 10.35 -15.51 -0.75
N ALA A 108 9.43 -14.63 -1.14
CA ALA A 108 9.63 -13.67 -2.21
C ALA A 108 10.79 -12.70 -1.92
N LYS A 109 10.87 -12.17 -0.68
CA LYS A 109 11.97 -11.30 -0.24
C LYS A 109 13.33 -11.98 -0.43
N THR A 110 13.48 -13.21 0.06
CA THR A 110 14.73 -13.96 -0.07
C THR A 110 15.11 -14.18 -1.53
N LEU A 111 14.15 -14.43 -2.42
CA LEU A 111 14.43 -14.58 -3.84
C LEU A 111 14.89 -13.27 -4.49
N PHE A 112 14.32 -12.12 -4.10
CA PHE A 112 14.81 -10.83 -4.56
C PHE A 112 16.25 -10.56 -4.12
N GLU A 113 16.61 -10.90 -2.88
CA GLU A 113 17.96 -10.75 -2.35
C GLU A 113 18.95 -11.66 -3.10
N VAL A 114 18.60 -12.94 -3.29
CA VAL A 114 19.43 -13.89 -4.05
C VAL A 114 19.62 -13.45 -5.50
N ALA A 115 18.56 -12.95 -6.15
CA ALA A 115 18.63 -12.44 -7.51
C ALA A 115 19.45 -11.14 -7.62
N LYS A 116 19.43 -10.29 -6.57
CA LYS A 116 20.24 -9.07 -6.46
C LYS A 116 21.73 -9.41 -6.31
N ASP A 117 22.07 -10.32 -5.41
CA ASP A 117 23.46 -10.70 -5.11
C ASP A 117 24.15 -11.39 -6.29
N LYS A 118 23.40 -12.14 -7.12
CA LYS A 118 23.96 -12.76 -8.35
C LYS A 118 24.05 -11.80 -9.54
N MET A 119 23.30 -10.69 -9.53
CA MET A 119 23.35 -9.65 -10.56
C MET A 119 24.42 -8.58 -10.32
N MET A 120 24.91 -8.44 -9.09
CA MET A 120 26.12 -7.65 -8.79
C MET A 120 27.31 -8.62 -8.73
N PRO A 121 28.16 -8.71 -9.77
CA PRO A 121 29.32 -9.59 -9.71
C PRO A 121 30.18 -9.16 -8.51
N LEU A 122 30.61 -10.14 -7.71
CA LEU A 122 31.64 -9.99 -6.69
C LEU A 122 32.74 -9.05 -7.21
N ALA A 123 32.96 -7.97 -6.47
CA ALA A 123 33.89 -6.91 -6.83
C ALA A 123 35.23 -7.47 -7.35
N MET A 124 35.70 -6.85 -8.44
CA MET A 124 36.99 -7.11 -9.08
C MET A 124 38.15 -7.06 -8.07
N PRO A 125 39.26 -7.79 -8.31
CA PRO A 125 40.39 -7.87 -7.40
C PRO A 125 41.00 -6.49 -7.04
N PRO A 126 41.64 -6.36 -5.86
CA PRO A 126 42.04 -5.07 -5.27
C PRO A 126 43.02 -4.22 -6.09
N SER A 127 43.61 -4.74 -7.17
CA SER A 127 44.68 -4.06 -7.90
C SER A 127 44.21 -3.04 -8.96
N MET A 128 42.89 -2.78 -9.07
CA MET A 128 42.34 -1.72 -9.93
C MET A 128 41.50 -0.68 -9.17
N ALA A 129 41.46 -0.75 -7.83
CA ALA A 129 40.71 0.19 -6.99
C ALA A 129 41.27 1.62 -7.01
N ASP A 130 42.59 1.78 -7.22
CA ASP A 130 43.25 3.09 -7.16
C ASP A 130 42.95 4.00 -8.36
N ASN A 131 42.43 3.46 -9.47
CA ASN A 131 42.01 4.27 -10.62
C ASN A 131 40.53 4.67 -10.59
N PHE A 132 39.73 4.13 -9.68
CA PHE A 132 38.28 4.38 -9.61
C PHE A 132 37.91 5.53 -8.66
N THR A 133 38.76 5.85 -7.69
CA THR A 133 38.56 6.91 -6.70
C THR A 133 38.66 8.32 -7.29
N TYR A 134 39.28 8.51 -8.45
CA TYR A 134 39.35 9.82 -9.13
C TYR A 134 38.17 10.12 -10.08
N SER A 135 37.28 9.15 -10.37
CA SER A 135 36.12 9.37 -11.27
C SER A 135 34.79 9.61 -10.54
N LEU A 136 34.76 9.53 -9.20
CA LEU A 136 33.52 9.72 -8.40
C LEU A 136 33.21 11.18 -8.05
N SER A 137 33.96 12.14 -8.58
CA SER A 137 33.71 13.59 -8.45
C SER A 137 33.03 14.22 -9.69
N GLY A 138 32.57 13.40 -10.65
CA GLY A 138 31.78 13.82 -11.80
C GLY A 138 30.25 13.63 -11.61
N PRO A 139 29.41 14.30 -12.42
CA PRO A 139 27.95 14.31 -12.24
C PRO A 139 27.36 12.89 -12.28
N VAL A 140 26.45 12.63 -11.32
CA VAL A 140 25.88 11.33 -10.89
C VAL A 140 24.91 10.71 -11.92
N ASN A 141 25.25 10.71 -13.21
CA ASN A 141 24.35 10.24 -14.27
C ASN A 141 24.89 9.07 -15.11
N GLN A 142 25.94 8.39 -14.67
CA GLN A 142 26.49 7.24 -15.41
C GLN A 142 26.72 6.01 -14.51
N LEU A 143 25.64 5.48 -13.93
CA LEU A 143 25.59 4.05 -13.65
C LEU A 143 25.47 3.31 -14.98
N SER A 144 26.31 2.30 -15.19
CA SER A 144 26.34 1.48 -16.40
C SER A 144 24.94 0.88 -16.70
N PRO A 145 24.50 0.83 -17.98
CA PRO A 145 23.18 0.29 -18.36
C PRO A 145 22.87 -1.12 -17.86
N ALA A 146 23.91 -1.89 -17.51
CA ALA A 146 23.82 -3.26 -17.01
C ALA A 146 23.29 -3.40 -15.56
N ALA A 147 23.18 -2.30 -14.78
CA ALA A 147 22.76 -2.33 -13.38
C ALA A 147 21.28 -1.95 -13.14
N ARG A 148 20.51 -1.63 -14.19
CA ARG A 148 19.09 -1.24 -14.06
C ARG A 148 18.18 -2.47 -14.16
N LEU A 149 17.23 -2.59 -13.23
CA LEU A 149 16.22 -3.66 -13.24
C LEU A 149 15.44 -3.65 -14.57
N THR A 150 15.16 -4.86 -15.08
CA THR A 150 14.25 -5.05 -16.21
C THR A 150 12.85 -4.53 -15.88
N GLN A 151 12.04 -4.24 -16.89
CA GLN A 151 10.67 -3.78 -16.65
C GLN A 151 9.83 -4.82 -15.89
N GLY A 152 10.04 -6.11 -16.16
CA GLY A 152 9.43 -7.22 -15.42
C GLY A 152 9.80 -7.19 -13.94
N ARG A 153 11.09 -7.09 -13.61
CA ARG A 153 11.55 -7.00 -12.22
C ARG A 153 11.01 -5.78 -11.49
N LYS A 154 10.91 -4.62 -12.15
CA LYS A 154 10.31 -3.43 -11.55
C LYS A 154 8.83 -3.64 -11.23
N ALA A 155 8.08 -4.26 -12.15
CA ALA A 155 6.68 -4.57 -11.92
C ALA A 155 6.50 -5.51 -10.72
N VAL A 156 7.33 -6.56 -10.63
CA VAL A 156 7.31 -7.51 -9.52
C VAL A 156 7.75 -6.85 -8.21
N PHE A 157 8.79 -6.02 -8.23
CA PHE A 157 9.22 -5.25 -7.05
C PHE A 157 8.10 -4.37 -6.50
N TRP A 158 7.41 -3.60 -7.35
CA TRP A 158 6.33 -2.72 -6.89
C TRP A 158 5.06 -3.47 -6.51
N ASN A 159 4.82 -4.65 -7.10
CA ASN A 159 3.77 -5.56 -6.63
C ASN A 159 4.09 -6.06 -5.22
N PHE A 160 5.32 -6.53 -4.98
CA PHE A 160 5.79 -6.97 -3.66
C PHE A 160 5.73 -5.83 -2.63
N ALA A 161 6.22 -4.64 -2.95
CA ALA A 161 6.21 -3.49 -2.05
C ALA A 161 4.79 -3.13 -1.58
N ARG A 162 3.79 -3.20 -2.47
CA ARG A 162 2.38 -2.99 -2.09
C ARG A 162 1.86 -4.05 -1.14
N GLN A 163 2.16 -5.32 -1.39
CA GLN A 163 1.74 -6.41 -0.51
C GLN A 163 2.46 -6.36 0.85
N ASP A 164 3.76 -6.08 0.85
CA ASP A 164 4.56 -5.94 2.06
C ASP A 164 4.07 -4.77 2.93
N MET A 165 3.74 -3.63 2.32
CA MET A 165 3.09 -2.49 2.99
C MET A 165 1.79 -2.90 3.69
N LEU A 166 0.89 -3.59 2.97
CA LEU A 166 -0.39 -4.02 3.51
C LEU A 166 -0.23 -5.09 4.59
N SER A 167 0.69 -6.05 4.39
CA SER A 167 1.00 -7.10 5.36
C SER A 167 1.52 -6.49 6.65
N ALA A 168 2.44 -5.53 6.57
CA ALA A 168 3.00 -4.83 7.71
C ALA A 168 1.91 -4.05 8.47
N PHE A 169 1.04 -3.34 7.75
CA PHE A 169 -0.08 -2.61 8.35
C PHE A 169 -1.07 -3.54 9.07
N ILE A 170 -1.51 -4.63 8.42
CA ILE A 170 -2.52 -5.55 8.96
C ILE A 170 -1.98 -6.27 10.20
N ASN A 171 -0.70 -6.66 10.20
CA ASN A 171 -0.11 -7.43 11.28
C ASN A 171 0.59 -6.57 12.35
N ASN A 172 0.54 -5.23 12.23
CA ASN A 172 1.27 -4.29 13.09
C ASN A 172 2.77 -4.60 13.18
N THR A 173 3.41 -4.90 12.05
CA THR A 173 4.85 -5.13 11.95
C THR A 173 5.49 -4.08 11.07
N SER A 174 6.83 -4.01 11.06
CA SER A 174 7.55 -3.25 10.05
C SER A 174 7.54 -3.98 8.70
N THR A 175 7.75 -3.22 7.63
CA THR A 175 7.91 -3.72 6.26
C THR A 175 9.22 -4.49 6.13
N ARG A 176 9.23 -5.48 5.24
CA ARG A 176 10.41 -6.28 4.93
C ARG A 176 11.43 -5.50 4.11
N LEU A 177 10.98 -4.63 3.21
CA LEU A 177 11.87 -3.75 2.45
C LEU A 177 12.37 -2.60 3.32
N ASP A 178 13.67 -2.31 3.22
CA ASP A 178 14.26 -1.14 3.86
C ASP A 178 13.85 0.14 3.11
N THR A 179 13.00 0.94 3.75
CA THR A 179 12.53 2.22 3.21
C THR A 179 13.62 3.30 3.15
N SER A 180 14.75 3.09 3.85
CA SER A 180 15.88 4.02 3.93
C SER A 180 16.93 3.75 2.85
N ASP A 181 16.94 2.58 2.21
CA ASP A 181 17.81 2.28 1.06
C ASP A 181 17.34 3.02 -0.20
N LEU A 182 17.66 4.32 -0.27
CA LEU A 182 17.29 5.17 -1.40
C LEU A 182 17.88 4.68 -2.74
N ALA A 183 18.98 3.93 -2.71
CA ALA A 183 19.58 3.39 -3.94
C ALA A 183 18.68 2.29 -4.52
N MET A 184 18.14 1.40 -3.68
CA MET A 184 17.15 0.40 -4.11
C MET A 184 15.93 1.04 -4.76
N TRP A 185 15.33 2.04 -4.11
CA TRP A 185 14.12 2.71 -4.63
C TRP A 185 14.40 3.46 -5.94
N ARG A 186 15.56 4.12 -6.08
CA ARG A 186 16.00 4.74 -7.33
C ARG A 186 16.21 3.71 -8.45
N ASN A 187 16.78 2.54 -8.12
CA ASN A 187 16.94 1.44 -9.08
C ASN A 187 15.60 0.84 -9.54
N ALA A 188 14.59 0.84 -8.66
CA ALA A 188 13.20 0.51 -8.98
C ALA A 188 12.47 1.61 -9.79
N GLY A 189 13.14 2.73 -10.07
CA GLY A 189 12.68 3.80 -10.95
C GLY A 189 12.28 5.09 -10.23
N LEU A 190 12.17 5.09 -8.90
CA LEU A 190 11.68 6.23 -8.13
C LEU A 190 12.58 7.46 -8.31
N LYS A 191 11.97 8.61 -8.63
CA LYS A 191 12.67 9.88 -8.80
C LYS A 191 12.62 10.67 -7.50
N LEU A 192 13.80 10.89 -6.92
CA LEU A 192 13.97 11.57 -5.64
C LEU A 192 14.93 12.75 -5.76
N THR A 193 14.62 13.86 -5.09
CA THR A 193 15.51 15.00 -4.92
C THR A 193 16.78 14.61 -4.13
N PRO A 194 17.82 15.46 -4.09
CA PRO A 194 18.99 15.23 -3.25
C PRO A 194 18.65 15.07 -1.75
N GLU A 195 17.60 15.76 -1.29
CA GLU A 195 17.08 15.71 0.08
C GLU A 195 16.24 14.45 0.35
N GLY A 196 16.03 13.59 -0.65
CA GLY A 196 15.26 12.36 -0.54
C GLY A 196 13.74 12.55 -0.60
N LEU A 197 13.27 13.69 -1.11
CA LEU A 197 11.84 13.95 -1.36
C LEU A 197 11.44 13.42 -2.74
N VAL A 198 10.16 13.11 -2.94
CA VAL A 198 9.65 12.71 -4.25
C VAL A 198 9.66 13.90 -5.20
N CYS A 199 10.20 13.73 -6.42
CA CYS A 199 10.19 14.80 -7.41
C CYS A 199 8.75 15.11 -7.89
N PRO A 200 8.39 16.39 -8.07
CA PRO A 200 7.08 16.77 -8.59
C PRO A 200 6.93 16.37 -10.06
N SER A 201 5.71 16.04 -10.47
CA SER A 201 5.35 15.68 -11.84
C SER A 201 4.26 16.59 -12.43
N ASN A 202 3.78 17.57 -11.66
CA ASN A 202 2.94 18.66 -12.14
C ASN A 202 3.78 19.69 -12.89
N THR A 203 3.38 20.03 -14.13
CA THR A 203 4.07 21.01 -14.97
C THR A 203 4.08 22.42 -14.41
N ASP A 204 3.12 22.75 -13.54
CA ASP A 204 2.99 24.08 -12.94
C ASP A 204 3.80 24.21 -11.62
N HIS A 205 4.40 23.12 -11.14
CA HIS A 205 5.20 23.14 -9.91
C HIS A 205 6.56 23.83 -10.15
N PRO A 206 7.03 24.72 -9.25
CA PRO A 206 8.29 25.45 -9.44
C PRO A 206 9.51 24.57 -9.69
N ASP A 207 9.60 23.44 -9.00
CA ASP A 207 10.71 22.47 -9.13
C ASP A 207 10.48 21.40 -10.22
N TYR A 208 9.48 21.58 -11.08
CA TYR A 208 9.20 20.64 -12.17
C TYR A 208 10.34 20.63 -13.20
N THR A 209 10.74 19.42 -13.59
CA THR A 209 11.68 19.21 -14.70
C THR A 209 11.22 17.99 -15.51
N PRO A 210 11.18 18.07 -16.86
CA PRO A 210 10.74 16.95 -17.70
C PRO A 210 11.50 15.64 -17.46
N GLU A 211 12.78 15.72 -17.07
CA GLU A 211 13.64 14.55 -16.82
C GLU A 211 13.30 13.82 -15.51
N ASN A 212 12.69 14.53 -14.56
CA ASN A 212 12.27 14.00 -13.26
C ASN A 212 10.77 13.74 -13.16
N ALA A 213 9.99 14.18 -14.15
CA ALA A 213 8.57 13.86 -14.26
C ALA A 213 8.38 12.34 -14.31
N MET A 214 7.48 11.83 -13.47
CA MET A 214 7.16 10.41 -13.39
C MET A 214 5.83 10.14 -14.08
N PRO A 215 5.68 8.99 -14.77
CA PRO A 215 4.37 8.53 -15.21
C PRO A 215 3.48 8.19 -14.01
N GLU A 216 2.16 8.15 -14.21
CA GLU A 216 1.18 8.05 -13.12
C GLU A 216 1.31 6.76 -12.28
N ASP A 217 1.74 5.66 -12.89
CA ASP A 217 2.02 4.41 -12.18
C ASP A 217 3.20 4.56 -11.21
N LEU A 218 4.24 5.28 -11.60
CA LEU A 218 5.39 5.53 -10.74
C LEU A 218 5.11 6.60 -9.68
N ILE A 219 4.31 7.63 -9.98
CA ILE A 219 3.78 8.56 -8.97
C ILE A 219 2.99 7.79 -7.91
N SER A 220 2.18 6.81 -8.35
CA SER A 220 1.38 5.99 -7.44
C SER A 220 2.25 5.11 -6.56
N ASN A 221 3.25 4.47 -7.15
CA ASN A 221 4.25 3.70 -6.44
C ASN A 221 5.05 4.56 -5.42
N ALA A 222 5.30 5.83 -5.71
CA ALA A 222 5.95 6.75 -4.78
C ALA A 222 5.12 6.92 -3.48
N LEU A 223 3.79 6.98 -3.56
CA LEU A 223 2.95 7.02 -2.36
C LEU A 223 3.05 5.71 -1.57
N ILE A 224 3.11 4.55 -2.23
CA ILE A 224 3.28 3.27 -1.54
C ILE A 224 4.56 3.26 -0.71
N TRP A 225 5.66 3.78 -1.26
CA TRP A 225 6.90 3.94 -0.51
C TRP A 225 6.75 4.86 0.71
N LEU A 226 6.03 5.97 0.59
CA LEU A 226 5.73 6.85 1.74
C LEU A 226 4.83 6.16 2.78
N LEU A 227 3.85 5.37 2.34
CA LEU A 227 3.00 4.55 3.19
C LEU A 227 3.81 3.50 3.95
N MET A 228 4.79 2.86 3.31
CA MET A 228 5.70 1.93 3.99
C MET A 228 6.48 2.61 5.12
N LYS A 229 6.99 3.82 4.90
CA LYS A 229 7.64 4.61 5.96
C LYS A 229 6.68 4.91 7.12
N LEU A 230 5.45 5.28 6.80
CA LEU A 230 4.40 5.53 7.79
C LEU A 230 4.06 4.27 8.60
N VAL A 231 3.90 3.12 7.94
CA VAL A 231 3.63 1.84 8.61
C VAL A 231 4.81 1.43 9.51
N ASN A 232 6.05 1.64 9.07
CA ASN A 232 7.24 1.41 9.90
C ASN A 232 7.25 2.31 11.15
N PHE A 233 6.87 3.57 10.99
CA PHE A 233 6.72 4.49 12.12
C PHE A 233 5.63 4.03 13.11
N ILE A 234 4.47 3.60 12.61
CA ILE A 234 3.36 3.12 13.45
C ILE A 234 3.75 1.84 14.20
N SER A 235 4.37 0.88 13.50
CA SER A 235 4.77 -0.41 14.10
C SER A 235 5.90 -0.29 15.13
N ALA A 236 6.78 0.71 15.00
CA ALA A 236 7.82 0.97 15.99
C ALA A 236 7.26 1.36 17.37
N GLY A 237 6.02 1.88 17.42
CA GLY A 237 5.30 2.20 18.65
C GLY A 237 6.14 2.98 19.66
N ASP A 238 6.08 2.53 20.92
CA ASP A 238 6.83 3.07 22.06
C ASP A 238 8.00 2.16 22.50
N ASP A 239 8.58 1.33 21.62
CA ASP A 239 9.57 0.31 22.01
C ASP A 239 10.65 0.85 22.98
N LEU A 240 10.54 0.42 24.24
CA LEU A 240 11.35 0.85 25.38
C LEU A 240 12.43 -0.20 25.65
N PRO A 241 13.73 0.14 25.51
CA PRO A 241 14.76 -0.61 26.21
C PRO A 241 14.49 -0.55 27.72
N GLU A 242 14.48 -1.70 28.41
CA GLU A 242 14.34 -1.78 29.86
C GLU A 242 15.45 -0.96 30.54
N GLY A 243 15.12 0.21 31.13
CA GLY A 243 16.04 0.98 31.98
C GLY A 243 16.16 2.50 31.79
N ILE A 244 15.34 3.15 30.95
CA ILE A 244 15.51 4.60 30.69
C ILE A 244 14.74 5.50 31.66
N SER A 245 15.44 6.48 32.26
CA SER A 245 14.94 7.53 33.17
C SER A 245 13.85 8.44 32.56
N PRO A 246 12.88 8.96 33.36
CA PRO A 246 11.76 9.79 32.89
C PRO A 246 12.14 11.09 32.14
N LEU A 247 13.36 11.60 32.30
CA LEU A 247 13.87 12.72 31.50
C LEU A 247 14.07 12.36 30.02
N GLY A 248 14.27 11.08 29.70
CA GLY A 248 14.40 10.57 28.33
C GLY A 248 13.07 10.42 27.58
N LEU A 249 11.92 10.49 28.26
CA LEU A 249 10.61 10.47 27.60
C LEU A 249 10.32 11.77 26.84
N GLY A 250 10.73 12.92 27.38
CA GLY A 250 10.51 14.22 26.72
C GLY A 250 11.36 14.43 25.46
N VAL A 251 12.61 13.95 25.47
CA VAL A 251 13.52 13.99 24.30
C VAL A 251 13.02 13.03 23.21
N ARG A 252 12.60 11.82 23.57
CA ARG A 252 12.05 10.84 22.62
C ARG A 252 10.74 11.29 21.98
N GLN A 253 9.85 11.93 22.75
CA GLN A 253 8.62 12.48 22.20
C GLN A 253 8.88 13.58 21.16
N ARG A 254 9.98 14.33 21.32
CA ARG A 254 10.42 15.31 20.34
C ARG A 254 10.96 14.64 19.07
N GLU A 255 11.82 13.64 19.20
CA GLU A 255 12.34 12.88 18.06
C GLU A 255 11.21 12.19 17.27
N LEU A 256 10.23 11.59 17.96
CA LEU A 256 9.04 11.02 17.34
C LEU A 256 8.21 12.09 16.61
N LEU A 257 8.03 13.27 17.22
CA LEU A 257 7.30 14.36 16.57
C LEU A 257 8.06 14.89 15.34
N GLU A 258 9.38 15.07 15.44
CA GLU A 258 10.22 15.51 14.32
C GLU A 258 10.15 14.51 13.15
N TYR A 259 10.16 13.20 13.45
CA TYR A 259 9.98 12.16 12.44
C TYR A 259 8.58 12.21 11.82
N TRP A 260 7.54 12.35 12.65
CA TRP A 260 6.15 12.52 12.21
C TRP A 260 5.98 13.75 11.30
N GLU A 261 6.56 14.89 11.67
CA GLU A 261 6.57 16.12 10.87
C GLU A 261 7.32 15.92 9.54
N GLY A 262 8.39 15.11 9.57
CA GLY A 262 9.10 14.68 8.38
C GLY A 262 8.25 13.84 7.43
N LEU A 263 7.39 12.95 7.95
CA LEU A 263 6.43 12.17 7.16
C LEU A 263 5.30 13.06 6.62
N ASP A 264 4.73 13.94 7.44
CA ASP A 264 3.71 14.92 7.01
C ASP A 264 4.23 15.78 5.85
N ARG A 265 5.47 16.30 5.99
CA ARG A 265 6.12 17.08 4.95
C ARG A 265 6.30 16.28 3.66
N GLN A 266 6.76 15.03 3.74
CA GLN A 266 6.94 14.18 2.56
C GLN A 266 5.62 13.91 1.83
N LEU A 267 4.55 13.61 2.56
CA LEU A 267 3.21 13.39 1.99
C LEU A 267 2.65 14.67 1.38
N ARG A 268 2.87 15.83 2.01
CA ARG A 268 2.45 17.13 1.48
C ARG A 268 3.20 17.47 0.19
N VAL A 269 4.53 17.34 0.17
CA VAL A 269 5.35 17.58 -1.04
C VAL A 269 4.92 16.66 -2.17
N TRP A 270 4.66 15.39 -1.89
CA TRP A 270 4.14 14.45 -2.89
C TRP A 270 2.79 14.93 -3.45
N TYR A 271 1.85 15.33 -2.58
CA TYR A 271 0.52 15.81 -2.98
C TYR A 271 0.56 17.10 -3.80
N GLU A 272 1.39 18.07 -3.40
CA GLU A 272 1.57 19.35 -4.10
C GLU A 272 2.22 19.16 -5.49
N GLY A 273 3.00 18.09 -5.68
CA GLY A 273 3.63 17.74 -6.94
C GLY A 273 2.78 16.93 -7.92
N LEU A 274 1.49 16.66 -7.63
CA LEU A 274 0.63 15.80 -8.44
C LEU A 274 0.08 16.50 -9.69
N PRO A 275 0.09 15.84 -10.86
CA PRO A 275 -0.60 16.35 -12.05
C PRO A 275 -2.13 16.25 -11.93
N ASP A 276 -2.84 16.91 -12.84
CA ASP A 276 -4.32 16.99 -12.86
C ASP A 276 -5.03 15.63 -12.89
N THR A 277 -4.38 14.57 -13.37
CA THR A 277 -4.97 13.23 -13.42
C THR A 277 -5.23 12.61 -12.05
N PHE A 278 -4.58 13.10 -10.99
CA PHE A 278 -4.83 12.74 -9.59
C PHE A 278 -5.86 13.64 -8.90
N HIS A 279 -6.54 14.50 -9.65
CA HIS A 279 -7.66 15.28 -9.14
C HIS A 279 -8.98 14.75 -9.70
N SER A 280 -10.06 14.89 -8.93
CA SER A 280 -11.39 14.44 -9.37
C SER A 280 -11.84 15.27 -10.57
N ALA A 281 -12.11 14.61 -11.70
CA ALA A 281 -12.64 15.24 -12.90
C ALA A 281 -14.11 15.63 -12.76
N ALA A 282 -14.86 14.90 -11.94
CA ALA A 282 -16.25 15.21 -11.64
C ALA A 282 -16.58 14.85 -10.19
N VAL A 283 -17.50 15.62 -9.60
CA VAL A 283 -18.02 15.40 -8.24
C VAL A 283 -19.53 15.53 -8.27
N ARG A 284 -20.23 14.49 -7.83
CA ARG A 284 -21.67 14.59 -7.50
C ARG A 284 -21.77 14.81 -6.00
N PRO A 285 -22.25 15.96 -5.53
CA PRO A 285 -22.42 16.20 -4.11
C PRO A 285 -23.52 15.30 -3.53
N ALA A 286 -23.50 15.12 -2.21
CA ALA A 286 -24.60 14.51 -1.49
C ALA A 286 -25.85 15.39 -1.58
N GLU A 287 -26.95 14.85 -2.11
CA GLU A 287 -28.21 15.59 -2.30
C GLU A 287 -29.01 15.77 -0.99
N VAL A 288 -28.75 14.92 0.00
CA VAL A 288 -29.44 14.91 1.31
C VAL A 288 -28.38 14.99 2.42
N LYS A 289 -28.75 15.55 3.58
CA LYS A 289 -27.91 15.46 4.80
C LYS A 289 -27.66 13.99 5.13
N GLY A 290 -26.38 13.62 5.31
CA GLY A 290 -25.99 12.21 5.48
C GLY A 290 -25.85 11.41 4.17
N GLY A 291 -26.12 12.03 3.02
CA GLY A 291 -25.84 11.42 1.71
C GLY A 291 -24.34 11.39 1.40
N ILE A 292 -24.00 10.62 0.38
CA ILE A 292 -22.60 10.34 0.02
C ILE A 292 -22.29 10.98 -1.33
N ALA A 293 -21.23 11.78 -1.34
CA ALA A 293 -20.72 12.34 -2.58
C ALA A 293 -20.10 11.22 -3.44
N GLU A 294 -20.11 11.38 -4.75
CA GLU A 294 -19.39 10.50 -5.67
C GLU A 294 -18.29 11.31 -6.36
N LYS A 295 -17.07 10.77 -6.40
CA LYS A 295 -15.92 11.40 -7.07
C LYS A 295 -15.39 10.50 -8.18
N TRP A 296 -15.24 11.06 -9.36
CA TRP A 296 -14.68 10.38 -10.53
C TRP A 296 -13.34 10.95 -10.91
N PHE A 297 -12.42 10.08 -11.28
CA PHE A 297 -11.07 10.44 -11.74
C PHE A 297 -10.90 10.05 -13.21
N PRO A 298 -10.06 10.77 -13.97
CA PRO A 298 -9.77 10.42 -15.36
C PRO A 298 -9.23 8.99 -15.51
N ARG A 299 -8.46 8.53 -14.53
CA ARG A 299 -7.86 7.19 -14.51
C ARG A 299 -8.22 6.48 -13.19
N PRO A 300 -8.71 5.24 -13.24
CA PRO A 300 -9.05 4.50 -12.02
C PRO A 300 -7.88 4.29 -11.04
N MET A 301 -6.66 4.10 -11.55
CA MET A 301 -5.45 3.97 -10.70
C MET A 301 -5.23 5.25 -9.87
N CYS A 302 -5.49 6.41 -10.46
CA CYS A 302 -5.39 7.69 -9.75
C CYS A 302 -6.46 7.79 -8.64
N ALA A 303 -7.69 7.32 -8.88
CA ALA A 303 -8.70 7.21 -7.83
C ALA A 303 -8.22 6.32 -6.67
N SER A 304 -7.73 5.11 -6.97
CA SER A 304 -7.24 4.17 -5.95
C SER A 304 -6.09 4.76 -5.13
N ILE A 305 -5.13 5.45 -5.77
CA ILE A 305 -4.03 6.02 -5.03
C ILE A 305 -4.46 7.24 -4.20
N MET A 306 -5.39 8.07 -4.67
CA MET A 306 -5.92 9.17 -3.87
C MET A 306 -6.72 8.66 -2.67
N GLN A 307 -7.42 7.54 -2.82
CA GLN A 307 -8.02 6.84 -1.69
C GLN A 307 -6.96 6.36 -0.68
N SER A 308 -5.85 5.82 -1.18
CA SER A 308 -4.69 5.41 -0.36
C SER A 308 -4.00 6.60 0.32
N TYR A 309 -3.99 7.78 -0.31
CA TYR A 309 -3.47 9.01 0.28
C TYR A 309 -4.33 9.45 1.46
N HIS A 310 -5.66 9.45 1.31
CA HIS A 310 -6.55 9.77 2.43
C HIS A 310 -6.43 8.77 3.57
N PHE A 311 -6.28 7.49 3.25
CA PHE A 311 -5.93 6.46 4.23
C PHE A 311 -4.62 6.82 4.97
N ALA A 312 -3.54 7.14 4.24
CA ALA A 312 -2.26 7.55 4.82
C ALA A 312 -2.41 8.77 5.75
N ARG A 313 -3.21 9.77 5.34
CA ARG A 313 -3.46 10.97 6.15
C ARG A 313 -4.18 10.64 7.47
N ILE A 314 -5.19 9.78 7.46
CA ILE A 314 -5.87 9.33 8.69
C ILE A 314 -4.87 8.60 9.60
N GLN A 315 -4.12 7.65 9.06
CA GLN A 315 -3.14 6.90 9.84
C GLN A 315 -2.07 7.80 10.44
N LEU A 316 -1.55 8.78 9.69
CA LEU A 316 -0.60 9.76 10.19
C LEU A 316 -1.21 10.61 11.31
N LEU A 317 -2.41 11.16 11.11
CA LEU A 317 -3.07 12.02 12.10
C LEU A 317 -3.33 11.29 13.44
N HIS A 318 -3.78 10.04 13.39
CA HIS A 318 -4.04 9.23 14.58
C HIS A 318 -2.77 8.82 15.33
N ASN A 319 -1.62 8.85 14.67
CA ASN A 319 -0.33 8.52 15.27
C ASN A 319 0.54 9.76 15.51
N LYS A 320 -0.08 10.95 15.63
CA LYS A 320 0.65 12.19 15.93
C LYS A 320 1.15 12.18 17.38
N PRO A 321 2.46 12.25 17.63
CA PRO A 321 2.99 12.32 18.99
C PRO A 321 2.58 13.63 19.67
N HIS A 322 2.16 13.56 20.93
CA HIS A 322 1.83 14.74 21.73
C HIS A 322 3.03 15.26 22.52
N MET A 323 3.31 16.56 22.46
CA MET A 323 4.31 17.15 23.36
C MET A 323 3.91 16.94 24.83
N SER A 324 4.91 16.70 25.67
CA SER A 324 4.71 16.55 27.11
C SER A 324 4.03 17.80 27.67
N THR A 325 3.03 17.61 28.52
CA THR A 325 2.42 18.69 29.31
C THR A 325 3.30 19.09 30.48
N ALA A 326 4.27 18.24 30.84
CA ALA A 326 5.28 18.58 31.83
C ALA A 326 6.27 19.55 31.17
N VAL A 327 6.44 20.71 31.79
CA VAL A 327 7.32 21.74 31.25
C VAL A 327 8.77 21.25 31.31
N PRO A 328 9.49 21.10 30.18
CA PRO A 328 10.93 20.89 30.23
C PRO A 328 11.58 22.27 30.38
N PHE A 329 11.44 22.90 31.55
CA PHE A 329 12.21 24.11 31.85
C PHE A 329 13.60 23.69 32.32
N SER A 330 14.53 23.46 31.40
CA SER A 330 15.93 23.71 31.72
C SER A 330 16.11 25.22 31.86
N ALA A 331 16.45 25.67 33.06
CA ALA A 331 16.64 27.09 33.44
C ALA A 331 17.73 27.86 32.67
N ARG A 332 18.26 27.31 31.56
CA ARG A 332 19.32 27.92 30.74
C ARG A 332 18.80 28.76 29.57
N ASP A 333 17.57 28.54 29.09
CA ASP A 333 17.05 29.24 27.91
C ASP A 333 16.18 30.46 28.25
N CYS A 334 15.93 30.75 29.53
CA CYS A 334 15.09 31.86 29.98
C CYS A 334 15.71 33.27 29.82
N ALA A 335 16.89 33.40 29.23
CA ALA A 335 17.53 34.71 29.10
C ALA A 335 17.08 35.52 27.87
N LEU A 336 16.43 34.90 26.87
CA LEU A 336 16.14 35.57 25.61
C LEU A 336 14.80 35.08 25.01
N SER A 337 13.69 35.73 25.38
CA SER A 337 12.44 35.97 24.59
C SER A 337 11.13 35.69 25.34
N GLU A 338 10.32 36.75 25.51
CA GLU A 338 8.84 36.81 25.62
C GLU A 338 8.12 36.08 26.79
N PRO A 339 6.91 36.54 27.21
CA PRO A 339 6.39 36.33 28.57
C PRO A 339 5.96 34.88 28.82
N HIS A 340 6.17 34.46 30.08
CA HIS A 340 5.86 33.13 30.58
C HIS A 340 4.51 32.58 30.06
N PRO A 341 4.49 31.38 29.43
CA PRO A 341 3.23 30.77 29.03
C PRO A 341 2.37 30.51 30.27
N SER A 342 1.15 31.04 30.29
CA SER A 342 0.22 30.89 31.40
C SER A 342 -0.09 29.41 31.69
N PRO A 343 -0.32 29.03 32.96
CA PRO A 343 -0.73 27.68 33.33
C PRO A 343 -1.96 27.24 32.52
N GLY A 344 -1.92 26.06 31.89
CA GLY A 344 -3.04 25.50 31.12
C GLY A 344 -2.97 25.66 29.60
N ILE A 345 -2.08 26.52 29.07
CA ILE A 345 -1.91 26.68 27.60
C ILE A 345 -1.52 25.36 26.92
N SER A 346 -0.67 24.54 27.55
CA SER A 346 -0.27 23.23 27.00
C SER A 346 -1.42 22.22 26.94
N LEU A 347 -2.34 22.26 27.91
CA LEU A 347 -3.52 21.38 27.92
C LEU A 347 -4.56 21.85 26.89
N ALA A 348 -4.78 23.15 26.77
CA ALA A 348 -5.64 23.73 25.74
C ALA A 348 -5.11 23.43 24.32
N ALA A 349 -3.80 23.55 24.10
CA ALA A 349 -3.17 23.19 22.83
C ALA A 349 -3.31 21.70 22.51
N ARG A 350 -3.18 20.82 23.52
CA ARG A 350 -3.44 19.38 23.35
C ARG A 350 -4.89 19.10 22.97
N HIS A 351 -5.85 19.70 23.67
CA HIS A 351 -7.27 19.54 23.38
C HIS A 351 -7.61 20.02 21.96
N ALA A 352 -7.11 21.19 21.56
CA ALA A 352 -7.27 21.71 20.20
C ALA A 352 -6.64 20.77 19.15
N SER A 353 -5.49 20.16 19.45
CA SER A 353 -4.87 19.17 18.56
C SER A 353 -5.75 17.94 18.36
N TYR A 354 -6.38 17.40 19.41
CA TYR A 354 -7.28 16.25 19.29
C TYR A 354 -8.53 16.59 18.48
N ALA A 355 -9.16 17.74 18.76
CA ALA A 355 -10.32 18.20 18.00
C ALA A 355 -9.98 18.36 16.50
N SER A 356 -8.80 18.91 16.19
CA SER A 356 -8.32 19.05 14.82
C SER A 356 -8.05 17.69 14.16
N ILE A 357 -7.43 16.74 14.87
CA ILE A 357 -7.19 15.38 14.36
C ILE A 357 -8.52 14.71 13.99
N LEU A 358 -9.51 14.74 14.89
CA LEU A 358 -10.82 14.12 14.62
C LEU A 358 -11.52 14.77 13.42
N GLN A 359 -11.52 16.11 13.34
CA GLN A 359 -12.13 16.83 12.22
C GLN A 359 -11.46 16.50 10.88
N LEU A 360 -10.12 16.51 10.84
CA LEU A 360 -9.36 16.23 9.61
C LEU A 360 -9.48 14.76 9.20
N SER A 361 -9.42 13.83 10.15
CA SER A 361 -9.64 12.40 9.89
C SER A 361 -11.04 12.16 9.31
N ARG A 362 -12.08 12.80 9.85
CA ARG A 362 -13.45 12.72 9.28
C ARG A 362 -13.52 13.26 7.86
N SER A 363 -12.85 14.36 7.56
CA SER A 363 -12.77 14.90 6.19
C SER A 363 -12.14 13.88 5.23
N HIS A 364 -10.99 13.31 5.59
CA HIS A 364 -10.32 12.29 4.78
C HIS A 364 -11.12 10.99 4.65
N ALA A 365 -11.83 10.57 5.69
CA ALA A 365 -12.69 9.39 5.62
C ALA A 365 -13.86 9.60 4.65
N LYS A 366 -14.45 10.80 4.61
CA LYS A 366 -15.50 11.15 3.64
C LYS A 366 -14.97 11.10 2.21
N GLU A 367 -13.75 11.56 1.98
CA GLU A 367 -13.07 11.42 0.69
C GLU A 367 -12.89 9.96 0.27
N ILE A 368 -12.45 9.08 1.18
CA ILE A 368 -12.30 7.65 0.89
C ILE A 368 -13.61 7.04 0.39
N VAL A 369 -14.71 7.27 1.11
CA VAL A 369 -16.02 6.71 0.77
C VAL A 369 -16.53 7.30 -0.54
N ALA A 370 -16.31 8.60 -0.77
CA ALA A 370 -16.77 9.27 -1.99
C ALA A 370 -16.03 8.82 -3.25
N ILE A 371 -14.72 8.57 -3.14
CA ILE A 371 -13.90 7.99 -4.22
C ILE A 371 -14.40 6.57 -4.53
N GLY A 372 -14.64 5.75 -3.50
CA GLY A 372 -15.16 4.39 -3.68
C GLY A 372 -16.57 4.38 -4.31
N ALA A 373 -17.44 5.31 -3.93
CA ALA A 373 -18.77 5.48 -4.50
C ALA A 373 -18.74 5.91 -5.98
N GLY A 374 -17.64 6.50 -6.47
CA GLY A 374 -17.41 6.77 -7.89
C GLY A 374 -17.31 5.51 -8.77
N ARG A 375 -17.20 4.31 -8.16
CA ARG A 375 -17.15 3.00 -8.83
C ARG A 375 -16.07 2.92 -9.91
N SER A 376 -14.82 3.04 -9.46
CA SER A 376 -13.64 2.73 -10.29
C SER A 376 -13.68 1.27 -10.80
N ASP A 377 -12.80 0.93 -11.75
CA ASP A 377 -12.78 -0.41 -12.35
C ASP A 377 -12.47 -1.51 -11.32
N GLU A 378 -12.76 -2.76 -11.68
CA GLU A 378 -12.54 -3.94 -10.81
C GLU A 378 -11.11 -4.05 -10.29
N GLY A 379 -10.10 -3.79 -11.13
CA GLY A 379 -8.69 -3.93 -10.75
C GLY A 379 -8.22 -2.91 -9.71
N THR A 380 -8.97 -1.82 -9.51
CA THR A 380 -8.62 -0.77 -8.55
C THR A 380 -9.46 -0.81 -7.28
N ARG A 381 -10.69 -1.35 -7.35
CA ARG A 381 -11.59 -1.52 -6.19
C ARG A 381 -11.03 -2.46 -5.12
N ILE A 382 -10.27 -3.48 -5.51
CA ILE A 382 -9.62 -4.40 -4.55
C ILE A 382 -8.68 -3.67 -3.57
N HIS A 383 -8.11 -2.54 -3.97
CA HIS A 383 -7.21 -1.75 -3.13
C HIS A 383 -7.97 -0.87 -2.12
N SER A 384 -9.30 -0.81 -2.19
CA SER A 384 -10.14 0.00 -1.31
C SER A 384 -10.45 -0.67 0.03
N VAL A 385 -10.14 -1.96 0.23
CA VAL A 385 -10.51 -2.72 1.45
C VAL A 385 -10.00 -2.06 2.73
N GLN A 386 -8.69 -1.78 2.84
CA GLN A 386 -8.13 -1.13 4.03
C GLN A 386 -8.57 0.33 4.18
N PRO A 387 -8.55 1.17 3.12
CA PRO A 387 -9.10 2.52 3.20
C PRO A 387 -10.55 2.57 3.69
N LEU A 388 -11.44 1.75 3.14
CA LEU A 388 -12.86 1.70 3.53
C LEU A 388 -13.03 1.25 4.98
N TRP A 389 -12.26 0.26 5.42
CA TRP A 389 -12.23 -0.15 6.82
C TRP A 389 -11.78 1.01 7.73
N THR A 390 -10.70 1.71 7.40
CA THR A 390 -10.24 2.90 8.14
C THR A 390 -11.29 4.01 8.15
N ALA A 391 -12.00 4.24 7.04
CA ALA A 391 -13.10 5.19 7.00
C ALA A 391 -14.24 4.78 7.95
N GLY A 392 -14.50 3.47 8.08
CA GLY A 392 -15.48 2.91 9.02
C GLY A 392 -15.13 3.14 10.48
N LEU A 393 -13.84 3.08 10.83
CA LEU A 393 -13.36 3.43 12.17
C LEU A 393 -13.62 4.90 12.52
N VAL A 394 -13.65 5.79 11.53
CA VAL A 394 -13.77 7.24 11.73
C VAL A 394 -15.22 7.73 11.62
N LEU A 395 -15.97 7.21 10.65
CA LEU A 395 -17.33 7.68 10.33
C LEU A 395 -18.42 6.81 10.96
N GLY A 396 -18.11 5.58 11.34
CA GLY A 396 -19.08 4.62 11.86
C GLY A 396 -19.27 4.66 13.38
N ILE A 397 -18.49 5.48 14.11
CA ILE A 397 -18.65 5.67 15.56
C ILE A 397 -19.70 6.77 15.80
N SER A 398 -20.64 6.52 16.71
CA SER A 398 -21.60 7.54 17.15
C SER A 398 -20.91 8.53 18.09
N GLU A 399 -21.15 9.83 17.91
CA GLU A 399 -20.65 10.86 18.84
C GLU A 399 -21.50 10.91 20.13
N ASP A 400 -22.75 10.44 20.06
CA ASP A 400 -23.71 10.41 21.17
C ASP A 400 -24.10 8.96 21.52
N ASP A 401 -24.14 8.62 22.82
CA ASP A 401 -24.39 7.27 23.34
C ASP A 401 -25.85 6.79 23.19
N ASP A 402 -26.81 7.71 23.02
CA ASP A 402 -28.24 7.39 23.09
C ASP A 402 -28.92 7.19 21.72
N GLU A 403 -28.42 7.81 20.64
CA GLU A 403 -29.02 7.68 19.29
C GLU A 403 -27.97 7.82 18.17
N VAL A 404 -27.91 6.83 17.27
CA VAL A 404 -27.03 6.88 16.10
C VAL A 404 -27.63 7.83 15.07
N SER A 405 -26.88 8.87 14.69
CA SER A 405 -27.35 9.82 13.68
C SER A 405 -27.64 9.15 12.32
N GLU A 406 -28.63 9.66 11.59
CA GLU A 406 -28.92 9.21 10.21
C GLU A 406 -27.67 9.30 9.30
N GLU A 407 -26.78 10.28 9.55
CA GLU A 407 -25.52 10.42 8.82
C GLU A 407 -24.57 9.24 9.11
N THR A 408 -24.34 8.90 10.38
CA THR A 408 -23.49 7.77 10.79
C THR A 408 -24.00 6.46 10.20
N GLU A 409 -25.31 6.25 10.26
CA GLU A 409 -25.97 5.08 9.70
C GLU A 409 -25.83 5.02 8.16
N GLY A 410 -25.96 6.16 7.46
CA GLY A 410 -25.69 6.27 6.02
C GLY A 410 -24.26 5.88 5.65
N TRP A 411 -23.27 6.35 6.43
CA TRP A 411 -21.87 5.98 6.26
C TRP A 411 -21.64 4.48 6.46
N ARG A 412 -22.16 3.90 7.55
CA ARG A 412 -22.07 2.45 7.82
C ARG A 412 -22.60 1.65 6.64
N ARG A 413 -23.80 1.95 6.15
CA ARG A 413 -24.43 1.19 5.04
C ARG A 413 -23.59 1.24 3.77
N SER A 414 -23.07 2.42 3.43
CA SER A 414 -22.25 2.56 2.23
C SER A 414 -20.92 1.83 2.32
N ILE A 415 -20.24 1.93 3.47
CA ILE A 415 -18.96 1.25 3.68
C ILE A 415 -19.14 -0.26 3.59
N ILE A 416 -20.14 -0.82 4.28
CA ILE A 416 -20.47 -2.25 4.20
C ILE A 416 -20.86 -2.66 2.79
N SER A 417 -21.71 -1.88 2.11
CA SER A 417 -22.12 -2.17 0.72
C SER A 417 -20.93 -2.19 -0.25
N GLN A 418 -19.98 -1.27 -0.08
CA GLN A 418 -18.77 -1.23 -0.90
C GLN A 418 -17.83 -2.40 -0.61
N LEU A 419 -17.60 -2.74 0.67
CA LEU A 419 -16.76 -3.88 1.06
C LEU A 419 -17.35 -5.21 0.57
N ARG A 420 -18.64 -5.46 0.82
CA ARG A 420 -19.34 -6.66 0.30
C ARG A 420 -19.36 -6.68 -1.23
N GLY A 421 -19.47 -5.52 -1.86
CA GLY A 421 -19.36 -5.38 -3.31
C GLY A 421 -17.99 -5.77 -3.86
N ILE A 422 -16.91 -5.53 -3.10
CA ILE A 422 -15.55 -5.97 -3.47
C ILE A 422 -15.49 -7.50 -3.54
N GLU A 423 -15.93 -8.18 -2.49
CA GLU A 423 -15.90 -9.63 -2.44
C GLU A 423 -16.86 -10.28 -3.45
N ARG A 424 -18.10 -9.78 -3.54
CA ARG A 424 -19.11 -10.30 -4.46
C ARG A 424 -18.69 -10.16 -5.93
N ASP A 425 -18.17 -9.00 -6.32
CA ASP A 425 -17.92 -8.71 -7.74
C ASP A 425 -16.54 -9.24 -8.20
N MET A 426 -15.53 -9.30 -7.31
CA MET A 426 -14.14 -9.64 -7.67
C MET A 426 -13.62 -10.93 -7.02
N GLY A 427 -14.37 -11.53 -6.10
CA GLY A 427 -13.89 -12.67 -5.29
C GLY A 427 -12.76 -12.31 -4.33
N TRP A 428 -12.53 -11.01 -4.10
CA TRP A 428 -11.44 -10.51 -3.26
C TRP A 428 -11.92 -10.42 -1.81
N ALA A 429 -11.31 -11.20 -0.91
CA ALA A 429 -11.72 -11.27 0.49
C ALA A 429 -11.77 -9.88 1.15
N ALA A 430 -12.95 -9.52 1.65
CA ALA A 430 -13.25 -8.26 2.32
C ALA A 430 -14.20 -8.43 3.52
N GLU A 431 -14.93 -9.55 3.63
CA GLU A 431 -15.92 -9.79 4.69
C GLU A 431 -15.30 -9.78 6.09
N TYR A 432 -14.05 -10.21 6.24
CA TYR A 432 -13.33 -10.11 7.53
C TYR A 432 -13.23 -8.65 8.04
N ARG A 433 -13.20 -7.65 7.15
CA ARG A 433 -13.27 -6.22 7.53
C ARG A 433 -14.69 -5.77 7.82
N VAL A 434 -15.70 -6.34 7.15
CA VAL A 434 -17.11 -6.12 7.46
C VAL A 434 -17.41 -6.63 8.87
N GLU A 435 -17.06 -7.88 9.19
CA GLU A 435 -17.21 -8.48 10.52
C GLU A 435 -16.51 -7.63 11.60
N SER A 436 -15.27 -7.19 11.32
CA SER A 436 -14.53 -6.29 12.21
C SER A 436 -15.28 -4.99 12.50
N LEU A 437 -15.86 -4.34 11.48
CA LEU A 437 -16.61 -3.09 11.65
C LEU A 437 -17.93 -3.32 12.39
N LEU A 438 -18.69 -4.35 12.02
CA LEU A 438 -19.95 -4.69 12.68
C LEU A 438 -19.74 -4.96 14.17
N HIS A 439 -18.70 -5.73 14.52
CA HIS A 439 -18.30 -5.95 15.90
C HIS A 439 -17.95 -4.63 16.63
N LEU A 440 -17.16 -3.76 16.00
CA LEU A 440 -16.79 -2.45 16.58
C LEU A 440 -18.00 -1.52 16.77
N TRP A 441 -19.01 -1.62 15.92
CA TRP A 441 -20.22 -0.81 15.98
C TRP A 441 -21.32 -1.44 16.85
N GLY A 442 -21.11 -2.65 17.37
CA GLY A 442 -22.11 -3.39 18.16
C GLY A 442 -23.31 -3.87 17.33
N LEU A 443 -23.12 -4.12 16.03
CA LEU A 443 -24.16 -4.55 15.10
C LEU A 443 -24.08 -6.06 14.83
N PRO A 444 -25.22 -6.72 14.50
CA PRO A 444 -25.22 -8.14 14.23
C PRO A 444 -24.57 -8.47 12.88
N PRO A 445 -24.05 -9.70 12.67
CA PRO A 445 -23.33 -10.08 11.44
C PRO A 445 -24.17 -9.96 10.15
N ASP A 446 -25.48 -10.15 10.25
CA ASP A 446 -26.45 -10.07 9.15
C ASP A 446 -26.90 -8.63 8.83
N TRP A 447 -26.39 -7.63 9.56
CA TRP A 447 -26.77 -6.24 9.35
C TRP A 447 -26.46 -5.78 7.91
N GLY A 448 -27.43 -5.11 7.29
CA GLY A 448 -27.31 -4.60 5.92
C GLY A 448 -27.26 -5.68 4.84
N ILE A 449 -27.58 -6.94 5.18
CA ILE A 449 -27.98 -7.96 4.21
C ILE A 449 -29.49 -7.77 4.03
N GLU A 450 -29.89 -7.02 3.01
CA GLU A 450 -31.30 -7.02 2.58
C GLU A 450 -31.57 -8.36 1.86
N ASP A 451 -32.70 -9.01 2.18
CA ASP A 451 -33.19 -10.25 1.53
C ASP A 451 -33.35 -10.13 0.00
#